data_AF-A0A9C7RHM4-F1
#
_entry.id   AF-A0A9C7RHM4-F1
#
_cell.length_a   1.000
_cell.length_b   1.000
_cell.length_c   1.000
_cell.angle_alpha   90.00
_cell.angle_beta   90.00
_cell.angle_gamma   90.00
#
_symmetry.space_group_name_H-M   'P 1'
#
loop_
_entity.id
_entity.type
_entity.pdbx_description
1 polymer ?
#
loop_
_entity_poly.entity_id
_entity_poly.type
_entity_poly.pdbx_seq_one_letter_code
_entity_poly.pdbx_strand_id
1 'polypeptide(L)'
;ATFKSSKKAGFGKVPDLERGKVPEDWWYFPVVARLHQERTGYPTQKPERLLERIILASTNPDGLVADFFCGAGTTGTVANRLNRRFILSDLQNRAIITSRSRLVLKNQELGENRAELEGPALPVYLQREEGRMEFPLKSLEEMGFPEISIEAGVIHLPPELVPNVDYWEVDPDWQGKVFRSRYQAVRPLRKGDLPSSMILPEAGGKICLRIVLISGEQIQQVLN
;
A
#
# COMPACT_ATOMS: atom_id res chain seq x y z
N ALA A 1 4.07 -52.99 8.57
CA ALA A 1 2.99 -52.90 9.56
C ALA A 1 3.16 -51.58 10.32
N THR A 2 2.40 -50.57 9.92
CA THR A 2 2.39 -49.26 10.57
C THR A 2 1.76 -49.42 11.96
N PHE A 3 2.44 -48.91 12.99
CA PHE A 3 2.17 -49.11 14.41
C PHE A 3 0.68 -48.99 14.80
N LYS A 4 0.18 -49.92 15.63
CA LYS A 4 -1.12 -49.78 16.31
C LYS A 4 -1.05 -48.56 17.23
N SER A 5 -1.72 -47.47 16.85
CA SER A 5 -1.75 -46.25 17.67
C SER A 5 -2.56 -46.47 18.95
N SER A 6 -2.11 -45.83 20.03
CA SER A 6 -2.75 -45.85 21.35
C SER A 6 -4.10 -45.12 21.32
N LYS A 7 -5.12 -45.65 22.03
CA LYS A 7 -6.44 -45.00 22.21
C LYS A 7 -6.36 -43.57 22.81
N LYS A 8 -5.25 -43.23 23.47
CA LYS A 8 -5.01 -41.88 24.03
C LYS A 8 -4.32 -40.92 23.06
N ALA A 9 -3.69 -41.44 22.00
CA ALA A 9 -3.06 -40.63 20.98
C ALA A 9 -4.11 -40.23 19.94
N GLY A 10 -4.93 -39.22 20.22
CA GLY A 10 -5.63 -38.40 19.21
C GLY A 10 -6.54 -39.06 18.14
N PHE A 11 -6.67 -40.38 18.04
CA PHE A 11 -7.38 -41.08 16.95
C PHE A 11 -8.72 -41.68 17.42
N GLY A 12 -9.41 -41.00 18.33
CA GLY A 12 -10.79 -41.30 18.76
C GLY A 12 -11.71 -40.08 18.71
N LYS A 13 -11.23 -38.94 18.21
CA LYS A 13 -12.04 -37.76 17.94
C LYS A 13 -12.58 -37.88 16.53
N VAL A 14 -13.89 -37.71 16.36
CA VAL A 14 -14.49 -37.58 15.02
C VAL A 14 -13.94 -36.28 14.42
N PRO A 15 -13.26 -36.33 13.26
CA PRO A 15 -12.76 -35.12 12.62
C PRO A 15 -13.94 -34.23 12.23
N ASP A 16 -13.84 -32.96 12.60
CA ASP A 16 -14.76 -31.92 12.14
C ASP A 16 -14.39 -31.57 10.70
N LEU A 17 -15.09 -32.20 9.74
CA LEU A 17 -14.81 -32.05 8.32
C LEU A 17 -15.23 -30.66 7.79
N GLU A 18 -16.20 -30.00 8.43
CA GLU A 18 -16.62 -28.64 8.09
C GLU A 18 -15.55 -27.61 8.49
N ARG A 19 -14.98 -27.76 9.69
CA ARG A 19 -13.88 -26.91 10.16
C ARG A 19 -12.56 -27.20 9.45
N GLY A 20 -12.40 -28.40 8.90
CA GLY A 20 -11.21 -28.84 8.18
C GLY A 20 -10.05 -29.24 9.09
N LYS A 21 -8.91 -29.56 8.45
CA LYS A 21 -7.72 -30.05 9.15
C LYS A 21 -7.02 -28.93 9.93
N VAL A 22 -6.62 -29.21 11.17
CA VAL A 22 -5.74 -28.33 11.95
C VAL A 22 -4.42 -28.12 11.19
N PRO A 23 -4.03 -26.87 10.90
CA PRO A 23 -2.72 -26.51 10.37
C PRO A 23 -1.53 -27.18 11.06
N GLU A 24 -0.60 -27.71 10.25
CA GLU A 24 0.73 -28.12 10.74
C GLU A 24 1.64 -26.90 10.91
N ASP A 25 2.83 -27.07 11.49
CA ASP A 25 3.84 -26.03 11.74
C ASP A 25 4.83 -25.83 10.59
N TRP A 26 4.85 -26.73 9.61
CA TRP A 26 5.55 -26.56 8.33
C TRP A 26 4.56 -26.25 7.21
N TRP A 27 4.86 -25.23 6.42
CA TRP A 27 3.99 -24.77 5.34
C TRP A 27 4.73 -24.73 4.02
N TYR A 28 4.01 -25.08 2.95
CA TYR A 28 4.50 -24.95 1.59
C TYR A 28 3.85 -23.74 0.90
N PHE A 29 4.67 -22.75 0.54
CA PHE A 29 4.28 -21.62 -0.29
C PHE A 29 5.32 -21.43 -1.40
N PRO A 30 4.90 -21.28 -2.66
CA PRO A 30 5.82 -20.95 -3.74
C PRO A 30 6.40 -19.54 -3.52
N VAL A 31 7.66 -19.36 -3.91
CA VAL A 31 8.23 -18.01 -4.02
C VAL A 31 7.54 -17.23 -5.13
N VAL A 32 7.57 -15.90 -5.03
CA VAL A 32 6.97 -15.02 -6.05
C VAL A 32 7.74 -15.15 -7.37
N ALA A 33 7.15 -15.88 -8.32
CA ALA A 33 7.75 -16.13 -9.62
C ALA A 33 7.96 -14.83 -10.42
N ARG A 34 8.90 -14.84 -11.37
CA ARG A 34 9.29 -13.65 -12.15
C ARG A 34 8.13 -12.99 -12.90
N LEU A 35 7.19 -13.78 -13.41
CA LEU A 35 6.03 -13.31 -14.19
C LEU A 35 4.73 -13.29 -13.37
N HIS A 36 4.81 -13.47 -12.05
CA HIS A 36 3.63 -13.47 -11.20
C HIS A 36 3.07 -12.06 -11.04
N GLN A 37 1.74 -11.93 -11.05
CA GLN A 37 1.06 -10.63 -11.04
C GLN A 37 1.30 -9.83 -9.76
N GLU A 38 1.56 -10.49 -8.62
CA GLU A 38 1.86 -9.79 -7.37
C GLU A 38 3.26 -9.16 -7.35
N ARG A 39 4.14 -9.50 -8.31
CA ARG A 39 5.55 -9.12 -8.27
C ARG A 39 5.74 -7.63 -8.54
N THR A 40 6.39 -6.95 -7.60
CA THR A 40 6.74 -5.52 -7.69
C THR A 40 8.13 -5.25 -8.26
N GLY A 41 8.97 -6.30 -8.35
CA GLY A 41 10.39 -6.18 -8.68
C GLY A 41 11.30 -6.09 -7.45
N TYR A 42 10.75 -5.94 -6.24
CA TYR A 42 11.56 -5.97 -5.02
C TYR A 42 12.23 -7.36 -4.83
N PRO A 43 13.56 -7.43 -4.59
CA PRO A 43 14.29 -8.71 -4.68
C PRO A 43 13.80 -9.81 -3.75
N THR A 44 13.47 -9.46 -2.50
CA THR A 44 13.15 -10.40 -1.42
C THR A 44 11.65 -10.46 -1.07
N GLN A 45 10.80 -10.02 -2.02
CA GLN A 45 9.35 -9.97 -1.84
C GLN A 45 8.77 -11.33 -1.40
N LYS A 46 7.96 -11.31 -0.35
CA LYS A 46 7.23 -12.48 0.15
C LYS A 46 5.86 -12.60 -0.54
N PRO A 47 5.37 -13.84 -0.77
CA PRO A 47 4.07 -14.08 -1.39
C PRO A 47 2.93 -13.65 -0.46
N GLU A 48 1.88 -13.05 -1.02
CA GLU A 48 0.73 -12.55 -0.23
C GLU A 48 0.04 -13.65 0.57
N ARG A 49 -0.11 -14.85 -0.02
CA ARG A 49 -0.72 -16.03 0.62
C ARG A 49 -0.07 -16.42 1.95
N LEU A 50 1.24 -16.24 2.08
CA LEU A 50 1.96 -16.51 3.33
C LEU A 50 1.54 -15.51 4.41
N LEU A 51 1.54 -14.22 4.08
CA LEU A 51 1.19 -13.16 5.02
C LEU A 51 -0.30 -13.20 5.38
N GLU A 52 -1.16 -13.58 4.43
CA GLU A 52 -2.61 -13.74 4.65
C GLU A 52 -2.88 -14.78 5.74
N ARG A 53 -2.21 -15.93 5.66
CA ARG A 53 -2.31 -16.96 6.70
C ARG A 53 -1.86 -16.46 8.06
N ILE A 54 -0.71 -15.78 8.12
CA ILE A 54 -0.15 -15.26 9.37
C ILE A 54 -1.10 -14.24 10.00
N ILE A 55 -1.62 -13.29 9.21
CA ILE A 55 -2.49 -12.22 9.69
C ILE A 55 -3.83 -12.78 10.17
N LEU A 56 -4.46 -13.68 9.40
CA LEU A 56 -5.72 -14.32 9.81
C LEU A 56 -5.60 -15.16 11.08
N ALA A 57 -4.46 -15.82 11.27
CA ALA A 57 -4.22 -16.63 12.47
C ALA A 57 -3.88 -15.79 13.71
N SER A 58 -3.33 -14.59 13.52
CA SER A 58 -2.75 -13.79 14.61
C SER A 58 -3.52 -12.51 14.95
N THR A 59 -4.54 -12.16 14.16
CA THR A 59 -5.28 -10.91 14.34
C THR A 59 -6.77 -11.04 14.01
N ASN A 60 -7.59 -10.30 14.75
CA ASN A 60 -8.98 -10.07 14.42
C ASN A 60 -9.12 -8.93 13.38
N PRO A 61 -10.27 -8.81 12.70
CA PRO A 61 -10.62 -7.61 11.94
C PRO A 61 -10.40 -6.33 12.76
N ASP A 62 -10.05 -5.23 12.10
CA ASP A 62 -9.70 -3.92 12.69
C ASP A 62 -8.45 -3.89 13.59
N GLY A 63 -7.81 -5.05 13.77
CA GLY A 63 -6.54 -5.21 14.47
C GLY A 63 -5.42 -4.40 13.82
N LEU A 64 -4.39 -4.10 14.62
CA LEU A 64 -3.19 -3.38 14.18
C LEU A 64 -2.05 -4.37 13.90
N VAL A 65 -1.54 -4.35 12.67
CA VAL A 65 -0.38 -5.14 12.24
C VAL A 65 0.83 -4.22 12.07
N ALA A 66 2.00 -4.59 12.62
CA ALA A 66 3.22 -3.82 12.44
C ALA A 66 4.31 -4.65 11.76
N ASP A 67 5.00 -4.05 10.79
CA ASP A 67 6.15 -4.63 10.11
C ASP A 67 7.23 -3.57 9.89
N PHE A 68 8.34 -3.71 10.61
CA PHE A 68 9.44 -2.74 10.61
C PHE A 68 10.55 -3.07 9.61
N PHE A 69 10.32 -4.07 8.75
CA PHE A 69 11.19 -4.45 7.63
C PHE A 69 10.35 -4.71 6.39
N CYS A 70 9.45 -3.76 6.09
CA CYS A 70 8.32 -4.02 5.21
C CYS A 70 8.71 -4.33 3.77
N GLY A 71 9.90 -3.91 3.31
CA GLY A 71 10.44 -4.23 1.98
C GLY A 71 9.46 -3.89 0.85
N ALA A 72 8.87 -4.92 0.24
CA ALA A 72 7.90 -4.79 -0.85
C ALA A 72 6.46 -4.43 -0.41
N GLY A 73 6.24 -4.18 0.88
CA GLY A 73 4.94 -3.81 1.44
C GLY A 73 3.90 -4.93 1.43
N THR A 74 4.32 -6.21 1.32
CA THR A 74 3.39 -7.35 1.29
C THR A 74 2.51 -7.36 2.54
N THR A 75 3.08 -7.16 3.73
CA THR A 75 2.34 -7.18 5.00
C THR A 75 1.22 -6.14 5.02
N GLY A 76 1.51 -4.88 4.69
CA GLY A 76 0.49 -3.82 4.69
C GLY A 76 -0.55 -4.01 3.59
N THR A 77 -0.13 -4.47 2.40
CA THR A 77 -1.05 -4.79 1.29
C THR A 77 -2.08 -5.84 1.71
N VAL A 78 -1.63 -6.92 2.34
CA VAL A 78 -2.50 -8.00 2.81
C VAL A 78 -3.33 -7.56 4.01
N ALA A 79 -2.73 -6.85 4.97
CA ALA A 79 -3.45 -6.30 6.13
C ALA A 79 -4.60 -5.40 5.69
N ASN A 80 -4.35 -4.48 4.77
CA ASN A 80 -5.37 -3.59 4.20
C ASN A 80 -6.50 -4.37 3.51
N ARG A 81 -6.16 -5.34 2.64
CA ARG A 81 -7.15 -6.20 1.96
C ARG A 81 -8.02 -6.98 2.94
N LEU A 82 -7.46 -7.36 4.09
CA LEU A 82 -8.17 -8.06 5.16
C LEU A 82 -8.85 -7.12 6.16
N ASN A 83 -8.97 -5.81 5.90
CA ASN A 83 -9.53 -4.84 6.85
C ASN A 83 -8.80 -4.83 8.21
N ARG A 84 -7.46 -4.76 8.18
CA ARG A 84 -6.59 -4.50 9.34
C ARG A 84 -5.91 -3.15 9.16
N ARG A 85 -5.71 -2.45 10.27
CA ARG A 85 -4.83 -1.28 10.33
C ARG A 85 -3.39 -1.75 10.32
N PHE A 86 -2.47 -0.93 9.83
CA PHE A 86 -1.07 -1.32 9.78
C PHE A 86 -0.10 -0.17 10.01
N ILE A 87 1.09 -0.51 10.49
CA ILE A 87 2.27 0.36 10.54
C ILE A 87 3.38 -0.37 9.78
N LEU A 88 3.89 0.27 8.73
CA LEU A 88 5.06 -0.21 8.00
C LEU A 88 6.23 0.73 8.23
N SER A 89 7.41 0.16 8.43
CA SER A 89 8.67 0.89 8.45
C SER A 89 9.75 0.11 7.70
N ASP A 90 10.69 0.83 7.13
CA ASP A 90 11.90 0.29 6.51
C ASP A 90 12.95 1.40 6.45
N LEU A 91 14.22 1.03 6.51
CA LEU A 91 15.33 1.98 6.39
C LEU A 91 15.56 2.43 4.94
N GLN A 92 15.25 1.56 3.97
CA GLN A 92 15.60 1.78 2.58
C GLN A 92 14.49 2.50 1.82
N ASN A 93 14.81 3.59 1.13
CA ASN A 93 13.82 4.34 0.32
C ASN A 93 13.12 3.49 -0.72
N ARG A 94 13.89 2.58 -1.34
CA ARG A 94 13.33 1.66 -2.33
C ARG A 94 12.18 0.85 -1.71
N ALA A 95 12.31 0.43 -0.45
CA ALA A 95 11.25 -0.30 0.23
C ALA A 95 10.03 0.60 0.48
N ILE A 96 10.24 1.82 0.98
CA ILE A 96 9.16 2.77 1.24
C ILE A 96 8.41 3.14 -0.05
N ILE A 97 9.12 3.46 -1.12
CA ILE A 97 8.54 3.81 -2.43
C ILE A 97 7.80 2.60 -3.00
N THR A 98 8.43 1.42 -3.05
CA THR A 98 7.78 0.21 -3.56
C THR A 98 6.54 -0.17 -2.75
N SER A 99 6.61 -0.13 -1.43
CA SER A 99 5.48 -0.40 -0.53
C SER A 99 4.33 0.58 -0.78
N ARG A 100 4.64 1.87 -0.92
CA ARG A 100 3.66 2.93 -1.17
C ARG A 100 3.00 2.79 -2.54
N SER A 101 3.77 2.70 -3.63
CA SER A 101 3.23 2.52 -4.98
C SER A 101 2.31 1.30 -5.03
N ARG A 102 2.73 0.19 -4.40
CA ARG A 102 1.92 -1.04 -4.32
C ARG A 102 0.61 -0.83 -3.56
N LEU A 103 0.64 -0.17 -2.40
CA LEU A 103 -0.55 0.12 -1.61
C LEU A 103 -1.55 1.00 -2.35
N VAL A 104 -1.07 2.04 -3.05
CA VAL A 104 -1.91 2.93 -3.87
C VAL A 104 -2.58 2.16 -5.00
N LEU A 105 -1.82 1.38 -5.77
CA LEU A 105 -2.35 0.54 -6.86
C LEU A 105 -3.40 -0.45 -6.34
N LYS A 106 -3.12 -1.14 -5.24
CA LYS A 106 -4.03 -2.12 -4.66
C LYS A 106 -5.29 -1.49 -4.07
N ASN A 107 -5.19 -0.28 -3.52
CA ASN A 107 -6.35 0.48 -3.07
C ASN A 107 -7.29 0.85 -4.20
N GLN A 108 -6.77 1.25 -5.38
CA GLN A 108 -7.60 1.50 -6.55
C GLN A 108 -8.30 0.23 -7.03
N GLU A 109 -7.57 -0.88 -7.18
CA GLU A 109 -8.15 -2.18 -7.55
C GLU A 109 -9.25 -2.63 -6.58
N LEU A 110 -9.05 -2.40 -5.27
CA LEU A 110 -10.05 -2.70 -4.26
C LEU A 110 -11.27 -1.79 -4.40
N GLY A 111 -11.08 -0.48 -4.64
CA GLY A 111 -12.15 0.50 -4.83
C GLY A 111 -13.11 0.14 -5.97
N GLU A 112 -12.59 -0.37 -7.08
CA GLU A 112 -13.37 -0.82 -8.23
C GLU A 112 -14.19 -2.10 -7.93
N ASN A 113 -13.72 -2.97 -7.04
CA ASN A 113 -14.33 -4.28 -6.74
C ASN A 113 -15.08 -4.31 -5.39
N ARG A 114 -15.29 -3.17 -4.75
CA ARG A 114 -15.71 -3.05 -3.34
C ARG A 114 -17.21 -3.17 -3.05
N ALA A 115 -18.02 -3.59 -4.02
CA ALA A 115 -19.45 -3.79 -3.81
C ALA A 115 -19.77 -4.86 -2.73
N GLU A 116 -18.79 -5.71 -2.37
CA GLU A 116 -19.00 -6.86 -1.46
C GLU A 116 -18.21 -6.79 -0.13
N LEU A 117 -17.34 -5.79 0.08
CA LEU A 117 -16.56 -5.64 1.32
C LEU A 117 -17.05 -4.42 2.11
N GLU A 118 -17.71 -4.64 3.24
CA GLU A 118 -18.17 -3.57 4.13
C GLU A 118 -16.98 -2.75 4.69
N GLY A 119 -16.97 -1.43 4.44
CA GLY A 119 -16.05 -0.46 5.05
C GLY A 119 -15.24 0.37 4.04
N PRO A 120 -14.86 1.63 4.31
CA PRO A 120 -14.12 2.51 3.38
C PRO A 120 -12.66 2.07 3.18
N ALA A 121 -12.01 2.53 2.11
CA ALA A 121 -10.59 2.24 1.87
C ALA A 121 -9.82 2.98 2.95
N LEU A 122 -8.97 2.27 3.70
CA LEU A 122 -8.27 2.91 4.80
C LEU A 122 -7.28 3.91 4.21
N PRO A 123 -7.39 5.21 4.56
CA PRO A 123 -6.43 6.20 4.09
C PRO A 123 -5.03 5.82 4.58
N VAL A 124 -4.04 6.05 3.72
CA VAL A 124 -2.64 5.77 4.05
C VAL A 124 -2.03 7.04 4.64
N TYR A 125 -1.56 6.94 5.88
CA TYR A 125 -0.89 8.02 6.58
C TYR A 125 0.62 7.87 6.45
N LEU A 126 1.30 8.93 6.05
CA LEU A 126 2.74 8.94 5.86
C LEU A 126 3.38 9.90 6.85
N GLN A 127 4.03 9.32 7.85
CA GLN A 127 4.86 10.03 8.80
C GLN A 127 6.34 9.73 8.51
N ARG A 128 7.16 10.79 8.47
CA ARG A 128 8.62 10.67 8.46
C ARG A 128 9.12 11.01 9.87
N GLU A 129 10.08 10.26 10.39
CA GLU A 129 10.74 10.64 11.64
C GLU A 129 11.49 11.97 11.44
N GLU A 130 11.27 12.93 12.32
CA GLU A 130 11.97 14.21 12.32
C GLU A 130 13.48 13.98 12.59
N GLY A 131 14.35 14.64 11.82
CA GLY A 131 15.78 14.76 12.12
C GLY A 131 16.71 13.62 11.68
N ARG A 132 16.23 12.59 10.95
CA ARG A 132 17.11 11.49 10.45
C ARG A 132 17.07 11.20 8.96
N MET A 133 16.13 11.78 8.21
CA MET A 133 16.11 11.64 6.75
C MET A 133 15.82 12.98 6.08
N GLU A 134 16.87 13.68 5.66
CA GLU A 134 16.76 14.73 4.64
C GLU A 134 16.55 14.05 3.28
N PHE A 135 15.31 13.59 3.01
CA PHE A 135 14.86 13.53 1.62
C PHE A 135 14.35 14.92 1.30
N PRO A 136 15.10 15.73 0.51
CA PRO A 136 14.59 17.04 0.14
C PRO A 136 13.29 16.80 -0.60
N LEU A 137 12.19 17.22 0.03
CA LEU A 137 10.95 17.42 -0.70
C LEU A 137 11.24 18.60 -1.60
N LYS A 138 11.47 18.30 -2.87
CA LYS A 138 11.74 19.35 -3.83
C LYS A 138 10.46 20.11 -4.11
N SER A 139 10.59 21.40 -4.42
CA SER A 139 9.50 22.13 -5.04
C SER A 139 9.45 21.85 -6.54
N LEU A 140 8.33 22.18 -7.18
CA LEU A 140 8.24 22.14 -8.64
C LEU A 140 9.22 23.13 -9.28
N GLU A 141 9.37 24.30 -8.67
CA GLU A 141 10.30 25.35 -9.10
C GLU A 141 11.76 24.88 -9.11
N GLU A 142 12.22 24.20 -8.04
CA GLU A 142 13.57 23.61 -7.97
C GLU A 142 13.84 22.60 -9.07
N MET A 143 12.78 21.95 -9.56
CA MET A 143 12.83 20.95 -10.63
C MET A 143 12.58 21.55 -12.02
N GLY A 144 12.33 22.86 -12.12
CA GLY A 144 12.06 23.56 -13.37
C GLY A 144 10.68 23.27 -13.97
N PHE A 145 9.71 22.84 -13.15
CA PHE A 145 8.34 22.58 -13.60
C PHE A 145 7.40 23.73 -13.20
N PRO A 146 6.34 23.99 -14.00
CA PRO A 146 5.29 24.93 -13.62
C PRO A 146 4.58 24.51 -12.33
N GLU A 147 3.90 25.47 -11.67
CA GLU A 147 3.05 25.16 -10.53
C GLU A 147 1.80 24.36 -10.94
N ILE A 148 1.25 23.62 -9.98
CA ILE A 148 -0.02 22.92 -10.12
C ILE A 148 -1.17 23.93 -10.09
N SER A 149 -2.11 23.83 -11.03
CA SER A 149 -3.32 24.67 -11.03
C SER A 149 -4.52 23.95 -10.41
N ILE A 150 -5.43 24.74 -9.83
CA ILE A 150 -6.75 24.30 -9.39
C ILE A 150 -7.80 25.14 -10.13
N GLU A 151 -8.67 24.49 -10.89
CA GLU A 151 -9.77 25.13 -11.62
C GLU A 151 -11.08 24.41 -11.30
N ALA A 152 -12.09 25.15 -10.82
CA ALA A 152 -13.41 24.61 -10.50
C ALA A 152 -13.39 23.33 -9.62
N GLY A 153 -12.46 23.22 -8.68
CA GLY A 153 -12.31 22.06 -7.80
C GLY A 153 -11.56 20.87 -8.43
N VAL A 154 -10.95 21.07 -9.60
CA VAL A 154 -10.12 20.07 -10.27
C VAL A 154 -8.66 20.48 -10.17
N ILE A 155 -7.82 19.58 -9.67
CA ILE A 155 -6.36 19.73 -9.72
C ILE A 155 -5.87 19.32 -11.10
N HIS A 156 -4.94 20.09 -11.67
CA HIS A 156 -4.24 19.75 -12.92
C HIS A 156 -2.72 19.73 -12.72
N LEU A 157 -2.09 18.59 -13.04
CA LEU A 157 -0.65 18.51 -13.14
C LEU A 157 -0.15 19.19 -14.44
N PRO A 158 1.01 19.87 -14.41
CA PRO A 158 1.64 20.41 -15.61
C PRO A 158 1.90 19.30 -16.64
N PRO A 159 1.53 19.48 -17.92
CA PRO A 159 1.74 18.46 -18.96
C PRO A 159 3.19 18.01 -19.10
N GLU A 160 4.15 18.90 -18.84
CA GLU A 160 5.59 18.63 -18.92
C GLU A 160 6.07 17.71 -17.78
N LEU A 161 5.37 17.75 -16.64
CA LEU A 161 5.67 16.92 -15.48
C LEU A 161 5.15 15.49 -15.66
N VAL A 162 3.93 15.35 -16.23
CA VAL A 162 3.20 14.08 -16.32
C VAL A 162 4.03 12.88 -16.82
N PRO A 163 4.89 12.98 -17.87
CA PRO A 163 5.70 11.85 -18.33
C PRO A 163 6.66 11.28 -17.27
N ASN A 164 7.09 12.11 -16.31
CA ASN A 164 8.07 11.75 -15.29
C ASN A 164 7.44 11.19 -14.01
N VAL A 165 6.11 11.23 -13.88
CA VAL A 165 5.41 10.87 -12.64
C VAL A 165 5.03 9.39 -12.64
N ASP A 166 5.33 8.71 -11.53
CA ASP A 166 4.86 7.34 -11.24
C ASP A 166 3.45 7.39 -10.64
N TYR A 167 3.26 8.20 -9.60
CA TYR A 167 1.97 8.50 -9.00
C TYR A 167 2.00 9.83 -8.27
N TRP A 168 0.82 10.37 -8.00
CA TRP A 168 0.62 11.55 -7.16
C TRP A 168 -0.56 11.37 -6.24
N GLU A 169 -0.49 12.07 -5.11
CA GLU A 169 -1.44 11.94 -4.01
C GLU A 169 -1.77 13.31 -3.45
N VAL A 170 -2.97 13.42 -2.89
CA VAL A 170 -3.49 14.65 -2.32
C VAL A 170 -3.94 14.44 -0.89
N ASP A 171 -3.48 15.35 -0.03
CA ASP A 171 -4.02 15.63 1.29
C ASP A 171 -4.88 16.91 1.21
N PRO A 172 -6.22 16.81 1.23
CA PRO A 172 -7.12 17.94 1.10
C PRO A 172 -7.23 18.81 2.38
N ASP A 173 -6.63 18.38 3.48
CA ASP A 173 -6.63 19.09 4.78
C ASP A 173 -5.24 19.01 5.42
N TRP A 174 -4.27 19.63 4.77
CA TRP A 174 -2.87 19.56 5.18
C TRP A 174 -2.61 20.38 6.44
N GLN A 175 -2.20 19.69 7.51
CA GLN A 175 -1.94 20.28 8.83
C GLN A 175 -0.45 20.61 9.08
N GLY A 176 0.42 20.44 8.08
CA GLY A 176 1.85 20.79 8.18
C GLY A 176 2.77 19.72 8.79
N LYS A 177 2.24 18.56 9.21
CA LYS A 177 3.02 17.51 9.92
C LYS A 177 2.98 16.14 9.26
N VAL A 178 1.82 15.47 9.28
CA VAL A 178 1.65 14.08 8.81
C VAL A 178 0.79 14.05 7.57
N PHE A 179 1.34 13.58 6.45
CA PHE A 179 0.65 13.64 5.17
C PHE A 179 -0.39 12.54 5.10
N ARG A 180 -1.63 12.93 4.83
CA ARG A 180 -2.78 12.04 4.77
C ARG A 180 -3.15 11.80 3.31
N SER A 181 -2.66 10.69 2.75
CA SER A 181 -3.00 10.31 1.39
C SER A 181 -4.48 9.93 1.32
N ARG A 182 -5.31 10.84 0.83
CA ARG A 182 -6.78 10.68 0.72
C ARG A 182 -7.21 10.38 -0.70
N TYR A 183 -6.61 11.07 -1.66
CA TYR A 183 -6.88 10.87 -3.08
C TYR A 183 -5.57 10.56 -3.80
N GLN A 184 -5.59 9.62 -4.73
CA GLN A 184 -4.39 9.19 -5.45
C GLN A 184 -4.69 8.94 -6.93
N ALA A 185 -3.71 9.25 -7.76
CA ALA A 185 -3.68 8.90 -9.17
C ALA A 185 -2.32 8.28 -9.49
N VAL A 186 -2.33 7.16 -10.18
CA VAL A 186 -1.15 6.33 -10.44
C VAL A 186 -1.09 5.95 -11.91
N ARG A 187 0.13 5.82 -12.43
CA ARG A 187 0.36 5.37 -13.78
C ARG A 187 -0.05 3.90 -13.91
N PRO A 188 -0.86 3.55 -14.92
CA PRO A 188 -1.21 2.14 -15.18
C PRO A 188 0.04 1.29 -15.45
N LEU A 189 0.13 0.12 -14.83
CA LEU A 189 1.29 -0.79 -14.95
C LEU A 189 1.55 -1.30 -16.38
N ARG A 190 0.52 -1.39 -17.22
CA ARG A 190 0.62 -2.02 -18.56
C ARG A 190 0.34 -1.04 -19.69
N LYS A 191 -0.84 -0.43 -19.70
CA LYS A 191 -1.30 0.44 -20.79
C LYS A 191 -2.17 1.56 -20.22
N GLY A 192 -1.93 2.78 -20.69
CA GLY A 192 -2.66 3.97 -20.31
C GLY A 192 -1.72 5.05 -19.79
N ASP A 193 -2.20 6.29 -19.80
CA ASP A 193 -1.48 7.44 -19.29
C ASP A 193 -1.80 7.65 -17.80
N LEU A 194 -0.88 8.31 -17.10
CA LEU A 194 -1.15 8.79 -15.75
C LEU A 194 -2.33 9.78 -15.81
N PRO A 195 -3.38 9.63 -14.97
CA PRO A 195 -4.40 10.66 -14.83
C PRO A 195 -3.75 11.97 -14.39
N SER A 196 -3.75 12.97 -15.28
CA SER A 196 -3.12 14.28 -15.05
C SER A 196 -4.04 15.27 -14.32
N SER A 197 -5.31 14.90 -14.11
CA SER A 197 -6.28 15.70 -13.38
C SER A 197 -7.08 14.87 -12.39
N MET A 198 -7.54 15.52 -11.32
CA MET A 198 -8.31 14.89 -10.25
C MET A 198 -9.33 15.86 -9.68
N ILE A 199 -10.57 15.41 -9.60
CA ILE A 199 -11.64 16.15 -8.92
C ILE A 199 -11.43 16.01 -7.41
N LEU A 200 -11.42 17.14 -6.69
CA LEU A 200 -11.42 17.16 -5.24
C LEU A 200 -12.86 17.24 -4.71
N PRO A 201 -13.37 16.20 -4.03
CA PRO A 201 -14.72 16.19 -3.49
C PRO A 201 -14.92 17.22 -2.36
N GLU A 202 -13.93 17.39 -1.49
CA GLU A 202 -13.98 18.26 -0.32
C GLU A 202 -12.57 18.78 -0.01
N ALA A 203 -12.41 20.11 0.18
CA ALA A 203 -11.18 20.74 0.62
C ALA A 203 -11.42 21.39 1.99
N GLY A 204 -10.63 20.98 3.00
CA GLY A 204 -10.81 21.40 4.40
C GLY A 204 -9.95 22.60 4.81
N GLY A 205 -9.09 23.08 3.92
CA GLY A 205 -8.11 24.14 4.19
C GLY A 205 -6.99 24.12 3.15
N LYS A 206 -5.74 24.05 3.62
CA LYS A 206 -4.57 23.94 2.73
C LYS A 206 -4.55 22.57 2.08
N ILE A 207 -4.30 22.54 0.77
CA ILE A 207 -4.15 21.30 0.03
C ILE A 207 -2.66 21.01 -0.11
N CYS A 208 -2.23 19.79 0.20
CA CYS A 208 -0.86 19.36 -0.06
C CYS A 208 -0.87 18.25 -1.08
N LEU A 209 -0.03 18.39 -2.09
CA LEU A 209 0.23 17.36 -3.08
C LEU A 209 1.58 16.74 -2.83
N ARG A 210 1.66 15.43 -2.99
CA ARG A 210 2.92 14.70 -3.10
C ARG A 210 2.98 13.98 -4.43
N ILE A 211 4.04 14.24 -5.17
CA ILE A 211 4.28 13.68 -6.49
C ILE A 211 5.52 12.81 -6.38
N VAL A 212 5.44 11.59 -6.87
CA VAL A 212 6.57 10.67 -6.90
C VAL A 212 6.93 10.42 -8.35
N LEU A 213 8.19 10.71 -8.68
CA LEU A 213 8.71 10.53 -10.03
C LEU A 213 9.13 9.08 -10.26
N ILE A 214 9.27 8.70 -11.53
CA ILE A 214 9.80 7.41 -11.96
C ILE A 214 11.25 7.22 -11.47
N SER A 215 11.98 8.32 -11.24
CA SER A 215 13.32 8.33 -10.62
C SER A 215 13.30 7.96 -9.12
N GLY A 216 12.13 8.01 -8.47
CA GLY A 216 11.95 7.87 -7.03
C GLY A 216 12.06 9.19 -6.25
N GLU A 217 12.39 10.30 -6.92
CA GLU A 217 12.37 11.63 -6.31
C GLU A 217 10.94 12.04 -5.93
N GLN A 218 10.82 12.81 -4.85
CA GLN A 218 9.53 13.23 -4.31
C GLN A 218 9.45 14.76 -4.29
N ILE A 219 8.37 15.26 -4.87
CA ILE A 219 8.03 16.68 -4.89
C ILE A 219 6.86 16.89 -3.93
N GLN A 220 6.87 18.00 -3.19
CA GLN A 220 5.73 18.41 -2.38
C GLN A 220 5.36 19.86 -2.72
N GLN A 221 4.09 20.07 -3.07
CA GLN A 221 3.53 21.39 -3.31
C GLN A 221 2.39 21.61 -2.32
N VAL A 222 2.41 22.74 -1.62
CA VAL A 222 1.28 23.18 -0.80
C VAL A 222 0.55 24.28 -1.56
N LEU A 223 -0.73 24.06 -1.79
CA LEU A 223 -1.64 25.02 -2.42
C LEU A 223 -2.45 25.70 -1.33
N ASN A 224 -2.62 27.02 -1.45
CA ASN A 224 -3.40 27.85 -0.54
C ASN A 224 -4.83 28.05 -1.06
#